data_AF-A0A0M0GJE1-F1
#
_entry.id   AF-A0A0M0GJE1-F1
#
_cell.length_a   1.000
_cell.length_b   1.000
_cell.length_c   1.000
_cell.angle_alpha   90.00
_cell.angle_beta   90.00
_cell.angle_gamma   90.00
#
_symmetry.space_group_name_H-M   'P 1'
#
loop_
_entity.id
_entity.type
_entity.pdbx_description
1 polymer ?
#
loop_
_entity_poly.entity_id
_entity_poly.type
_entity_poly.pdbx_seq_one_letter_code
_entity_poly.pdbx_strand_id
1 'polypeptide(L)'
;MAYPEGCPTHPAYPAGHACIAGAGVTILKVFFKESFVIPDPVEASTDGLSLLSYTGTPLTAGGEVNKLGVNISIGRDTAGVHWRTDGIEGMKLGEAVAIGLLRDYSSTFNENFSGFTLTKFDGKKVTIK
;
A
#
# COMPACT_ATOMS: atom_id res chain seq x y z
N MET A 1 3.66 -9.27 22.75
CA MET A 1 2.80 -10.13 21.91
C MET A 1 1.36 -9.73 22.13
N ALA A 2 0.63 -9.38 21.07
CA ALA A 2 -0.77 -8.98 21.15
C ALA A 2 -1.75 -10.16 21.00
N TYR A 3 -1.31 -11.27 20.41
CA TYR A 3 -2.14 -12.46 20.17
C TYR A 3 -1.70 -13.61 21.08
N PRO A 4 -2.63 -14.37 21.72
CA PRO A 4 -2.28 -15.48 22.60
C PRO A 4 -1.44 -16.58 21.92
N GLU A 5 -1.68 -16.84 20.64
CA GLU A 5 -0.96 -17.82 19.83
C GLU A 5 0.40 -17.29 19.30
N GLY A 6 0.64 -16.00 19.43
CA GLY A 6 1.83 -15.34 18.90
C GLY A 6 1.79 -15.16 17.38
N CYS A 7 2.85 -15.56 16.69
CA CYS A 7 2.93 -15.48 15.24
C CYS A 7 2.25 -16.68 14.56
N PRO A 8 1.75 -16.53 13.31
CA PRO A 8 1.35 -17.67 12.49
C PRO A 8 2.49 -18.70 12.30
N THR A 9 2.15 -19.94 11.98
CA THR A 9 3.08 -21.07 11.82
C THR A 9 3.78 -21.10 10.45
N HIS A 10 4.39 -19.98 10.07
CA HIS A 10 5.28 -19.87 8.92
C HIS A 10 6.45 -18.92 9.23
N PRO A 11 7.58 -19.00 8.51
CA PRO A 11 8.68 -18.05 8.69
C PRO A 11 8.23 -16.60 8.50
N ALA A 12 8.94 -15.67 9.13
CA ALA A 12 8.55 -14.26 9.18
C ALA A 12 8.85 -13.48 7.90
N TYR A 13 9.84 -13.87 7.10
CA TYR A 13 10.38 -13.01 6.05
C TYR A 13 10.05 -13.49 4.61
N PRO A 14 9.51 -12.61 3.75
CA PRO A 14 8.92 -11.30 4.07
C PRO A 14 7.52 -11.44 4.70
N ALA A 15 6.96 -10.34 5.20
CA ALA A 15 5.63 -10.36 5.79
C ALA A 15 4.56 -10.56 4.72
N GLY A 16 3.75 -11.62 4.83
CA GLY A 16 2.68 -11.91 3.87
C GLY A 16 1.64 -10.78 3.74
N HIS A 17 1.29 -10.13 4.86
CA HIS A 17 0.41 -8.96 4.85
C HIS A 17 1.00 -7.78 4.07
N ALA A 18 2.31 -7.58 4.18
CA ALA A 18 3.01 -6.53 3.46
C ALA A 18 3.10 -6.83 1.96
N CYS A 19 3.32 -8.09 1.57
CA CYS A 19 3.28 -8.50 0.16
C CYS A 19 1.92 -8.20 -0.49
N ILE A 20 0.83 -8.60 0.17
CA ILE A 20 -0.53 -8.38 -0.35
C ILE A 20 -0.86 -6.88 -0.37
N ALA A 21 -0.55 -6.17 0.71
CA ALA A 21 -0.76 -4.72 0.78
C ALA A 21 0.02 -3.99 -0.32
N GLY A 22 1.30 -4.30 -0.51
CA GLY A 22 2.16 -3.71 -1.53
C GLY A 22 1.64 -3.93 -2.95
N ALA A 23 1.14 -5.13 -3.25
CA ALA A 23 0.50 -5.42 -4.53
C ALA A 23 -0.82 -4.63 -4.70
N GLY A 24 -1.71 -4.70 -3.70
CA GLY A 24 -3.01 -4.04 -3.76
C GLY A 24 -2.93 -2.53 -3.94
N VAL A 25 -2.08 -1.85 -3.17
CA VAL A 25 -1.90 -0.39 -3.30
C VAL A 25 -1.23 -0.01 -4.62
N THR A 26 -0.37 -0.86 -5.17
CA THR A 26 0.22 -0.66 -6.51
C THR A 26 -0.85 -0.70 -7.60
N ILE A 27 -1.79 -1.64 -7.53
CA ILE A 27 -2.93 -1.70 -8.45
C ILE A 27 -3.81 -0.44 -8.29
N LEU A 28 -4.12 -0.03 -7.06
CA LEU A 28 -4.93 1.18 -6.83
C LEU A 28 -4.27 2.44 -7.41
N LYS A 29 -2.96 2.63 -7.22
CA LYS A 29 -2.21 3.78 -7.77
C LYS A 29 -2.26 3.87 -9.29
N VAL A 30 -2.45 2.75 -9.98
CA VAL A 30 -2.56 2.70 -11.44
C VAL A 30 -3.94 3.13 -11.92
N PHE A 31 -4.99 2.79 -11.19
CA PHE A 31 -6.38 3.08 -11.58
C PHE A 31 -6.86 4.46 -11.12
N PHE A 32 -6.26 5.03 -10.09
CA PHE A 32 -6.69 6.31 -9.52
C PHE A 32 -5.65 7.42 -9.72
N LYS A 33 -6.14 8.67 -9.86
CA LYS A 33 -5.29 9.86 -9.95
C LYS A 33 -4.58 10.10 -8.62
N GLU A 34 -3.33 9.64 -8.49
CA GLU A 34 -2.54 9.76 -7.25
C GLU A 34 -2.48 11.18 -6.69
N SER A 35 -2.45 12.19 -7.56
CA SER A 35 -2.35 13.61 -7.18
C SER A 35 -3.68 14.24 -6.77
N PHE A 36 -4.77 13.47 -6.74
CA PHE A 36 -6.06 13.96 -6.26
C PHE A 36 -5.95 14.31 -4.78
N VAL A 37 -6.25 15.56 -4.42
CA VAL A 37 -6.26 16.01 -3.03
C VAL A 37 -7.58 15.60 -2.41
N ILE A 38 -7.52 14.90 -1.27
CA ILE A 38 -8.70 14.40 -0.57
C ILE A 38 -9.40 15.59 0.10
N PRO A 39 -10.69 15.85 -0.21
CA PRO A 39 -11.46 16.88 0.46
C PRO A 39 -11.85 16.41 1.87
N ASP A 40 -11.94 17.37 2.80
CA ASP A 40 -12.42 17.19 4.18
C ASP A 40 -11.86 15.93 4.89
N PRO A 41 -10.53 15.72 4.92
CA PRO A 41 -9.94 14.59 5.62
C PRO A 41 -10.24 14.67 7.12
N VAL A 42 -10.21 13.51 7.77
CA VAL A 42 -10.52 13.37 9.20
C VAL A 42 -9.45 12.57 9.94
N GLU A 43 -9.41 12.72 11.25
CA GLU A 43 -8.66 11.91 12.18
C GLU A 43 -9.54 11.45 13.35
N ALA A 44 -9.17 10.35 14.01
CA ALA A 44 -9.91 9.85 15.15
C ALA A 44 -9.68 10.75 16.38
N SER A 45 -10.71 10.92 17.22
CA SER A 45 -10.54 11.52 18.55
C SER A 45 -9.64 10.65 19.44
N THR A 46 -9.13 11.23 20.53
CA THR A 46 -8.20 10.56 21.45
C THR A 46 -8.77 9.31 22.11
N ASP A 47 -10.08 9.21 22.25
CA ASP A 47 -10.80 8.02 22.72
C ASP A 47 -11.21 7.05 21.59
N GLY A 48 -11.01 7.43 20.33
CA GLY A 48 -11.38 6.67 19.15
C GLY A 48 -12.88 6.59 18.86
N LEU A 49 -13.72 7.42 19.50
CA LEU A 49 -15.18 7.33 19.39
C LEU A 49 -15.81 8.34 18.43
N SER A 50 -15.05 9.29 17.90
CA SER A 50 -15.54 10.31 16.97
C SER A 50 -14.50 10.68 15.90
N LEU A 51 -14.97 11.34 14.84
CA LEU A 51 -14.12 11.87 13.78
C LEU A 51 -13.96 13.38 13.95
N LEU A 52 -12.72 13.85 13.94
CA LEU A 52 -12.34 15.24 13.99
C LEU A 52 -11.84 15.68 12.61
N SER A 53 -12.08 16.93 12.23
CA SER A 53 -11.54 17.47 10.98
C SER A 53 -10.01 17.54 11.06
N TYR A 54 -9.33 16.96 10.06
CA TYR A 54 -7.88 17.03 9.95
C TYR A 54 -7.47 18.40 9.39
N THR A 55 -6.55 19.08 10.08
CA THR A 55 -6.12 20.46 9.77
C THR A 55 -4.66 20.56 9.30
N GLY A 56 -3.99 19.42 9.08
CA GLY A 56 -2.60 19.35 8.66
C GLY A 56 -2.40 19.59 7.15
N THR A 57 -1.24 19.17 6.65
CA THR A 57 -0.89 19.33 5.22
C THR A 57 -1.84 18.54 4.31
N PRO A 58 -2.19 19.04 3.11
CA PRO A 58 -3.08 18.36 2.18
C PRO A 58 -2.69 16.90 1.91
N LEU A 59 -3.66 16.00 1.98
CA LEU A 59 -3.47 14.58 1.76
C LEU A 59 -3.83 14.23 0.30
N THR A 60 -2.97 13.47 -0.36
CA THR A 60 -3.22 13.00 -1.72
C THR A 60 -3.70 11.56 -1.72
N ALA A 61 -4.50 11.17 -2.72
CA ALA A 61 -4.95 9.80 -2.89
C ALA A 61 -3.77 8.81 -2.93
N GLY A 62 -2.69 9.13 -3.65
CA GLY A 62 -1.49 8.29 -3.69
C GLY A 62 -0.78 8.19 -2.34
N GLY A 63 -0.72 9.31 -1.59
CA GLY A 63 -0.16 9.34 -0.24
C GLY A 63 -0.97 8.47 0.74
N GLU A 64 -2.29 8.61 0.76
CA GLU A 64 -3.14 7.85 1.67
C GLU A 64 -3.26 6.38 1.29
N VAL A 65 -3.22 6.04 0.01
CA VAL A 65 -3.14 4.65 -0.46
C VAL A 65 -1.81 3.99 -0.04
N ASN A 66 -0.68 4.70 -0.15
CA ASN A 66 0.59 4.21 0.38
C ASN A 66 0.54 4.08 1.92
N LYS A 67 -0.05 5.06 2.62
CA LYS A 67 -0.24 5.03 4.08
C LYS A 67 -1.07 3.82 4.51
N LEU A 68 -2.15 3.51 3.81
CA LEU A 68 -2.97 2.32 4.06
C LEU A 68 -2.14 1.03 3.99
N GLY A 69 -1.34 0.87 2.92
CA GLY A 69 -0.49 -0.32 2.78
C GLY A 69 0.53 -0.44 3.92
N VAL A 70 1.15 0.67 4.30
CA VAL A 70 2.10 0.72 5.42
C VAL A 70 1.40 0.46 6.76
N ASN A 71 0.19 0.96 7.00
CA ASN A 71 -0.57 0.70 8.22
C ASN A 71 -0.87 -0.79 8.40
N ILE A 72 -1.24 -1.49 7.32
CA ILE A 72 -1.45 -2.95 7.35
C ILE A 72 -0.14 -3.69 7.66
N SER A 73 0.98 -3.27 7.07
CA SER A 73 2.28 -3.86 7.35
C SER A 73 2.72 -3.62 8.81
N ILE A 74 2.77 -2.36 9.24
CA ILE A 74 3.23 -1.98 10.59
C ILE A 74 2.29 -2.48 11.68
N GLY A 75 0.99 -2.65 11.40
CA GLY A 75 0.07 -3.28 12.33
C GLY A 75 0.55 -4.66 12.81
N ARG A 76 1.29 -5.39 11.96
CA ARG A 76 1.89 -6.68 12.33
C ARG A 76 3.13 -6.53 13.22
N ASP A 77 3.95 -5.53 12.98
CA ASP A 77 5.08 -5.18 13.85
C ASP A 77 4.56 -4.79 15.24
N THR A 78 3.51 -3.95 15.28
CA THR A 78 2.84 -3.53 16.53
C THR A 78 2.27 -4.73 17.30
N ALA A 79 1.76 -5.76 16.61
CA ALA A 79 1.30 -6.99 17.25
C ALA A 79 2.45 -7.87 17.80
N GLY A 80 3.70 -7.59 17.38
CA GLY A 80 4.89 -8.32 17.77
C GLY A 80 5.17 -9.56 16.93
N VAL A 81 4.66 -9.65 15.69
CA VAL A 81 4.78 -10.84 14.84
C VAL A 81 5.66 -10.67 13.60
N HIS A 82 6.15 -9.46 13.33
CA HIS A 82 7.06 -9.13 12.23
C HIS A 82 8.08 -8.07 12.64
N TRP A 83 9.13 -7.94 11.84
CA TRP A 83 10.07 -6.82 11.90
C TRP A 83 9.87 -5.85 10.74
N ARG A 84 10.31 -4.60 10.93
CA ARG A 84 10.24 -3.54 9.91
C ARG A 84 10.80 -3.98 8.55
N THR A 85 11.86 -4.78 8.55
CA THR A 85 12.47 -5.33 7.32
C THR A 85 11.53 -6.27 6.57
N ASP A 86 10.78 -7.12 7.28
CA ASP A 86 9.81 -8.03 6.70
C ASP A 86 8.71 -7.24 5.98
N GLY A 87 8.29 -6.13 6.58
CA GLY A 87 7.31 -5.21 6.04
C GLY A 87 7.81 -4.47 4.81
N ILE A 88 8.97 -3.80 4.89
CA ILE A 88 9.53 -3.01 3.79
C ILE A 88 9.80 -3.89 2.57
N GLU A 89 10.45 -5.05 2.77
CA GLU A 89 10.81 -5.93 1.66
C GLU A 89 9.60 -6.69 1.12
N GLY A 90 8.60 -6.99 1.97
CA GLY A 90 7.30 -7.50 1.53
C GLY A 90 6.55 -6.51 0.65
N MET A 91 6.47 -5.23 1.04
CA MET A 91 5.83 -4.19 0.24
C MET A 91 6.49 -4.06 -1.15
N LYS A 92 7.84 -4.08 -1.21
CA LYS A 92 8.59 -4.04 -2.47
C LYS A 92 8.34 -5.27 -3.34
N LEU A 93 8.30 -6.46 -2.74
CA LEU A 93 7.96 -7.69 -3.45
C LEU A 93 6.55 -7.61 -4.04
N GLY A 94 5.57 -7.16 -3.25
CA GLY A 94 4.20 -6.95 -3.71
C GLY A 94 4.09 -5.98 -4.89
N GLU A 95 4.78 -4.82 -4.81
CA GLU A 95 4.85 -3.86 -5.92
C GLU A 95 5.45 -4.49 -7.17
N ALA A 96 6.55 -5.25 -7.05
CA ALA A 96 7.18 -5.92 -8.18
C ALA A 96 6.25 -6.94 -8.86
N VAL A 97 5.54 -7.74 -8.07
CA VAL A 97 4.56 -8.73 -8.58
C VAL A 97 3.40 -8.03 -9.29
N ALA A 98 2.83 -6.96 -8.70
CA ALA A 98 1.75 -6.21 -9.34
C ALA A 98 2.19 -5.54 -10.64
N ILE A 99 3.41 -4.99 -10.70
CA ILE A 99 3.99 -4.44 -11.93
C ILE A 99 4.16 -5.52 -13.01
N GLY A 100 4.60 -6.72 -12.63
CA GLY A 100 4.69 -7.87 -13.53
C GLY A 100 3.33 -8.24 -14.11
N LEU A 101 2.32 -8.40 -13.24
CA LEU A 101 0.94 -8.67 -13.65
C LEU A 101 0.42 -7.62 -14.64
N LEU A 102 0.59 -6.33 -14.34
CA LEU A 102 0.12 -5.24 -15.19
C LEU A 102 0.78 -5.24 -16.57
N ARG A 103 2.06 -5.63 -16.65
CA ARG A 103 2.81 -5.81 -17.90
C ARG A 103 2.27 -6.97 -18.73
N ASP A 104 1.90 -8.05 -18.07
CA ASP A 104 1.33 -9.20 -18.79
C ASP A 104 -0.07 -8.84 -19.34
N TYR A 105 -0.91 -8.19 -18.54
CA TYR A 105 -2.26 -7.79 -18.94
C TYR A 105 -2.28 -6.68 -20.01
N SER A 106 -1.36 -5.73 -19.97
CA SER A 106 -1.30 -4.65 -20.97
C SER A 106 -1.11 -5.17 -22.39
N SER A 107 -0.44 -6.32 -22.55
CA SER A 107 -0.30 -6.99 -23.85
C SER A 107 -1.59 -7.61 -24.41
N THR A 108 -2.64 -7.69 -23.60
CA THR A 108 -3.92 -8.33 -23.95
C THR A 108 -5.01 -7.35 -24.38
N PHE A 109 -4.77 -6.03 -24.25
CA PHE A 109 -5.77 -5.02 -24.56
C PHE A 109 -5.85 -4.74 -26.06
N ASN A 110 -7.06 -4.59 -26.58
CA ASN A 110 -7.32 -4.31 -27.99
C ASN A 110 -7.37 -2.81 -28.29
N GLU A 111 -7.58 -1.99 -27.26
CA GLU A 111 -7.61 -0.55 -27.31
C GLU A 111 -6.20 0.03 -27.52
N ASN A 112 -6.13 1.24 -28.08
CA ASN A 112 -4.87 1.99 -28.11
C ASN A 112 -4.48 2.39 -26.69
N PHE A 113 -3.55 1.64 -26.11
CA PHE A 113 -3.17 1.74 -24.70
C PHE A 113 -1.77 2.33 -24.55
N SER A 114 -1.68 3.49 -23.90
CA SER A 114 -0.40 4.20 -23.68
C SER A 114 0.43 3.64 -22.50
N GLY A 115 -0.10 2.66 -21.79
CA GLY A 115 0.52 2.09 -20.60
C GLY A 115 -0.08 2.58 -19.28
N PHE A 116 0.06 1.76 -18.24
CA PHE A 116 -0.28 2.12 -16.87
C PHE A 116 0.80 3.02 -16.29
N THR A 117 0.43 4.08 -15.55
CA THR A 117 1.41 4.97 -14.95
C THR A 117 1.19 5.07 -13.45
N LEU A 118 2.25 4.91 -12.66
CA LEU A 118 2.22 5.05 -11.20
C LEU A 118 3.54 5.60 -10.65
N THR A 119 3.50 6.10 -9.41
CA THR A 119 4.69 6.43 -8.62
C THR A 119 5.03 5.27 -7.70
N LYS A 120 6.20 4.65 -7.92
CA LYS A 120 6.69 3.52 -7.12
C LYS A 120 6.98 3.94 -5.67
N PHE A 121 7.14 2.97 -4.77
CA PHE A 121 7.54 3.24 -3.38
C PHE A 121 8.92 3.92 -3.26
N ASP A 122 9.80 3.76 -4.25
CA ASP A 122 11.08 4.48 -4.31
C ASP A 122 10.95 5.94 -4.81
N GLY A 123 9.72 6.42 -5.04
CA GLY A 123 9.41 7.76 -5.53
C GLY A 123 9.56 7.92 -7.04
N LYS A 124 10.04 6.91 -7.78
CA LYS A 124 10.20 6.99 -9.23
C LYS A 124 8.86 6.74 -9.91
N LYS A 125 8.51 7.64 -10.83
CA LYS A 125 7.37 7.42 -11.73
C LYS A 125 7.74 6.42 -12.82
N VAL A 126 6.88 5.45 -13.07
CA VAL A 126 7.06 4.43 -14.10
C VAL A 126 5.82 4.34 -15.00
N THR A 127 6.05 4.04 -16.27
CA THR A 127 4.99 3.64 -17.22
C THR A 127 5.20 2.17 -17.60
N ILE A 128 4.16 1.36 -17.44
CA ILE A 128 4.15 -0.08 -17.71
C ILE A 128 3.38 -0.29 -19.01
N LYS A 129 3.99 -0.98 -19.95
CA LYS A 129 3.43 -1.33 -21.26
C LYS A 129 3.40 -2.82 -21.43
#